data_AF-A0A139SY80-F1
#
_entry.id   AF-A0A139SY80-F1
#
_cell.length_a   1.000
_cell.length_b   1.000
_cell.length_c   1.000
_cell.angle_alpha   90.00
_cell.angle_beta   90.00
_cell.angle_gamma   90.00
#
_symmetry.space_group_name_H-M   'P 1'
#
loop_
_entity.id
_entity.type
_entity.pdbx_description
1 polymer ?
#
loop_
_entity_poly.entity_id
_entity_poly.type
_entity_poly.pdbx_seq_one_letter_code
_entity_poly.pdbx_strand_id
1 'polypeptide(L)'
;MNALNTATQLGGRYQIKAFVPGNPPRILADWFPNLITNYGMDLMSGANSNYSYMWEYCSVGTGNTPPAFANSQLINRKATTSDKTAIAVGKESAYIWKRMTYQFKQGAASGNLAEVGIGANSNGSLLFSRALIKDTQGNPTTITVLPDEVLQVVWEIRHYFPAPSQTTVTIAGSGDHQCHIALLDKNSTVFHESNSYNYIHHNLRSYCNVYSGVSGLVPETQNNISHTDYNGIYMSDFPLNYTSGSFKTTRTLILPVDQFNWPAGISGLSFNESNGTSAGGFQHQVYIDPPIMKTPEQQLSLTLALNWARA
;
A
#
# COMPACT_ATOMS: atom_id res chain seq x y z
N MET A 1 6.26 15.13 20.96
CA MET A 1 6.22 13.66 21.16
C MET A 1 6.66 13.04 19.84
N ASN A 2 7.78 12.32 19.79
CA ASN A 2 8.23 11.66 18.56
C ASN A 2 7.35 10.42 18.30
N ALA A 3 6.88 10.25 17.07
CA ALA A 3 6.05 9.10 16.69
C ALA A 3 6.91 7.90 16.27
N LEU A 4 6.42 6.69 16.52
CA LEU A 4 6.97 5.46 15.94
C LEU A 4 6.59 5.43 14.46
N ASN A 5 7.56 5.62 13.57
CA ASN A 5 7.33 5.76 12.13
C ASN A 5 7.69 4.49 11.37
N THR A 6 6.78 3.98 10.55
CA THR A 6 7.09 3.06 9.46
C THR A 6 6.97 3.78 8.13
N ALA A 7 7.80 3.40 7.15
CA ALA A 7 7.85 4.03 5.83
C ALA A 7 7.83 2.96 4.72
N THR A 8 6.70 2.81 4.08
CA THR A 8 6.48 1.87 2.98
C THR A 8 6.52 2.59 1.63
N GLN A 9 6.70 1.86 0.53
CA GLN A 9 6.71 2.46 -0.81
C GLN A 9 5.76 1.77 -1.78
N LEU A 10 5.24 2.54 -2.73
CA LEU A 10 4.34 2.10 -3.79
C LEU A 10 4.95 2.39 -5.15
N GLY A 11 4.92 1.38 -6.01
CA GLY A 11 5.28 1.53 -7.41
C GLY A 11 4.39 0.66 -8.28
N GLY A 12 4.66 0.68 -9.57
CA GLY A 12 3.94 -0.18 -10.49
C GLY A 12 4.47 -0.10 -11.90
N ARG A 13 3.79 -0.82 -12.78
CA ARG A 13 4.16 -0.89 -14.19
C ARG A 13 2.99 -1.39 -15.03
N TYR A 14 3.07 -1.15 -16.32
CA TYR A 14 2.12 -1.60 -17.32
C TYR A 14 2.79 -2.53 -18.32
N GLN A 15 2.03 -3.50 -18.82
CA GLN A 15 2.34 -4.22 -20.05
C GLN A 15 1.10 -4.13 -20.95
N ILE A 16 1.30 -3.94 -22.25
CA ILE A 16 0.21 -3.77 -23.21
C ILE A 16 0.33 -4.82 -24.31
N LYS A 17 -0.78 -5.49 -24.60
CA LYS A 17 -0.89 -6.51 -25.64
C LYS A 17 -2.11 -6.25 -26.50
N ALA A 18 -2.09 -6.75 -27.72
CA ALA A 18 -3.28 -6.85 -28.55
C ALA A 18 -3.38 -8.24 -29.18
N PHE A 19 -4.59 -8.65 -29.50
CA PHE A 19 -4.84 -9.92 -30.19
C PHE A 19 -6.14 -9.86 -30.97
N VAL A 20 -6.21 -10.62 -32.06
CA VAL A 20 -7.48 -10.97 -32.70
C VAL A 20 -8.02 -12.22 -31.98
N PRO A 21 -9.31 -12.29 -31.62
CA PRO A 21 -9.87 -13.49 -30.99
C PRO A 21 -9.55 -14.77 -31.78
N GLY A 22 -9.00 -15.77 -31.09
CA GLY A 22 -8.53 -17.02 -31.70
C GLY A 22 -7.05 -17.03 -32.11
N ASN A 23 -6.37 -15.88 -32.09
CA ASN A 23 -4.94 -15.77 -32.37
C ASN A 23 -4.11 -15.51 -31.09
N PRO A 24 -2.82 -15.89 -31.08
CA PRO A 24 -1.91 -15.52 -29.99
C PRO A 24 -1.76 -14.00 -29.84
N PRO A 25 -1.59 -13.48 -28.61
CA PRO A 25 -1.37 -12.06 -28.40
C PRO A 25 0.01 -11.61 -28.82
N ARG A 26 0.08 -10.42 -29.43
CA ARG A 26 1.32 -9.69 -29.67
C ARG A 26 1.54 -8.64 -28.59
N ILE A 27 2.79 -8.52 -28.15
CA ILE A 27 3.19 -7.48 -27.19
C ILE A 27 3.31 -6.16 -27.96
N LEU A 28 2.55 -5.15 -27.50
CA LEU A 28 2.58 -3.79 -28.02
C LEU A 28 3.60 -2.93 -27.28
N ALA A 29 3.65 -3.09 -25.96
CA ALA A 29 4.67 -2.51 -25.11
C ALA A 29 4.94 -3.50 -23.98
N ASP A 30 6.20 -3.89 -23.81
CA ASP A 30 6.59 -4.71 -22.66
C ASP A 30 6.58 -3.88 -21.37
N TRP A 31 6.87 -4.48 -20.23
CA TRP A 31 6.81 -3.84 -18.94
C TRP A 31 7.52 -2.48 -18.86
N PHE A 32 6.75 -1.40 -18.62
CA PHE A 32 7.26 -0.05 -18.39
C PHE A 32 6.69 0.57 -17.10
N PRO A 33 7.46 1.42 -16.39
CA PRO A 33 7.05 1.97 -15.11
C PRO A 33 5.88 2.95 -15.23
N ASN A 34 5.10 3.06 -14.17
CA ASN A 34 4.04 4.05 -14.03
C ASN A 34 4.40 5.17 -13.03
N LEU A 35 3.62 6.25 -13.07
CA LEU A 35 3.59 7.25 -12.02
C LEU A 35 2.30 7.08 -11.23
N ILE A 36 2.41 6.89 -9.91
CA ILE A 36 1.26 6.95 -8.99
C ILE A 36 0.95 8.43 -8.73
N THR A 37 -0.29 8.86 -8.90
CA THR A 37 -0.69 10.27 -8.75
C THR A 37 -0.81 10.65 -7.27
N ASN A 38 -1.04 11.93 -6.94
CA ASN A 38 -1.37 12.35 -5.58
C ASN A 38 -2.69 11.74 -5.13
N TYR A 39 -3.69 11.72 -6.02
CA TYR A 39 -4.97 11.07 -5.74
C TYR A 39 -4.81 9.57 -5.45
N GLY A 40 -3.99 8.86 -6.22
CA GLY A 40 -3.69 7.45 -5.97
C GLY A 40 -3.05 7.23 -4.60
N MET A 41 -2.07 8.07 -4.25
CA MET A 41 -1.44 8.03 -2.93
C MET A 41 -2.40 8.40 -1.79
N ASP A 42 -3.33 9.32 -2.00
CA ASP A 42 -4.32 9.71 -0.97
C ASP A 42 -5.30 8.58 -0.65
N LEU A 43 -5.70 7.83 -1.68
CA LEU A 43 -6.62 6.71 -1.52
C LEU A 43 -6.03 5.57 -0.68
N MET A 44 -4.70 5.45 -0.63
CA MET A 44 -3.99 4.45 0.17
C MET A 44 -4.23 4.60 1.68
N SER A 45 -4.62 5.78 2.15
CA SER A 45 -4.88 6.07 3.56
C SER A 45 -5.98 5.22 4.20
N GLY A 46 -6.88 4.67 3.39
CA GLY A 46 -8.03 3.96 3.93
C GLY A 46 -9.02 4.87 4.67
N ALA A 47 -9.05 6.19 4.37
CA ALA A 47 -9.97 7.15 5.00
C ALA A 47 -11.27 7.41 4.19
N ASN A 48 -11.29 7.12 2.89
CA ASN A 48 -12.46 7.28 2.02
C ASN A 48 -13.24 5.97 1.87
N SER A 49 -14.42 5.85 2.49
CA SER A 49 -15.26 4.64 2.59
C SER A 49 -15.61 3.89 1.29
N ASN A 50 -15.25 4.40 0.11
CA ASN A 50 -15.52 3.83 -1.21
C ASN A 50 -14.28 3.16 -1.84
N TYR A 51 -13.58 2.32 -1.07
CA TYR A 51 -12.35 1.60 -1.46
C TYR A 51 -12.53 0.67 -2.67
N SER A 52 -13.76 0.25 -2.94
CA SER A 52 -14.13 -0.67 -4.01
C SER A 52 -13.79 -0.17 -5.42
N TYR A 53 -13.47 1.12 -5.59
CA TYR A 53 -13.34 1.73 -6.90
C TYR A 53 -11.94 2.22 -7.25
N MET A 54 -10.94 2.17 -6.36
CA MET A 54 -9.65 2.87 -6.54
C MET A 54 -8.93 2.60 -7.88
N TRP A 55 -9.10 1.41 -8.42
CA TRP A 55 -8.50 0.94 -9.68
C TRP A 55 -9.53 0.18 -10.54
N GLU A 56 -10.78 0.66 -10.56
CA GLU A 56 -11.86 -0.02 -11.26
C GLU A 56 -11.75 0.09 -12.78
N TYR A 57 -11.21 1.21 -13.27
CA TYR A 57 -11.21 1.55 -14.68
C TYR A 57 -9.80 1.69 -15.24
N CYS A 58 -9.59 1.12 -16.43
CA CYS A 58 -8.41 1.34 -17.25
C CYS A 58 -8.76 2.22 -18.44
N SER A 59 -8.03 3.32 -18.59
CA SER A 59 -8.16 4.27 -19.69
C SER A 59 -6.92 4.25 -20.57
N VAL A 60 -7.09 4.45 -21.86
CA VAL A 60 -6.00 4.69 -22.83
C VAL A 60 -6.27 5.93 -23.65
N GLY A 61 -5.20 6.59 -24.09
CA GLY A 61 -5.27 7.87 -24.78
C GLY A 61 -4.13 8.10 -25.75
N THR A 62 -4.17 9.25 -26.40
CA THR A 62 -3.21 9.67 -27.43
C THR A 62 -2.32 10.82 -26.98
N GLY A 63 -2.49 11.29 -25.74
CA GLY A 63 -1.67 12.37 -25.19
C GLY A 63 -0.23 11.94 -24.97
N ASN A 64 0.69 12.87 -25.22
CA ASN A 64 2.14 12.66 -25.13
C ASN A 64 2.82 13.57 -24.10
N THR A 65 2.04 14.33 -23.32
CA THR A 65 2.58 15.15 -22.23
C THR A 65 3.08 14.26 -21.10
N PRO A 66 4.32 14.44 -20.61
CA PRO A 66 4.87 13.67 -19.49
C PRO A 66 3.92 13.59 -18.28
N PRO A 67 3.84 12.45 -17.57
CA PRO A 67 3.03 12.33 -16.36
C PRO A 67 3.51 13.23 -15.24
N ALA A 68 2.57 13.84 -14.53
CA ALA A 68 2.81 14.64 -13.34
C ALA A 68 1.95 14.14 -12.16
N PHE A 69 2.44 14.30 -10.94
CA PHE A 69 1.75 13.85 -9.71
C PHE A 69 0.35 14.46 -9.54
N ALA A 70 0.14 15.67 -10.04
CA ALA A 70 -1.15 16.36 -9.98
C ALA A 70 -2.15 15.92 -11.08
N ASN A 71 -1.76 15.03 -12.00
CA ASN A 71 -2.68 14.56 -13.03
C ASN A 71 -3.85 13.80 -12.41
N SER A 72 -5.06 14.26 -12.71
CA SER A 72 -6.31 13.59 -12.32
C SER A 72 -6.96 12.84 -13.49
N GLN A 73 -6.49 13.05 -14.73
CA GLN A 73 -7.03 12.45 -15.95
C GLN A 73 -5.93 12.24 -17.00
N LEU A 74 -6.23 11.43 -18.02
CA LEU A 74 -5.39 11.34 -19.22
C LEU A 74 -5.49 12.64 -20.02
N ILE A 75 -4.44 12.97 -20.76
CA ILE A 75 -4.35 14.25 -21.48
C ILE A 75 -5.29 14.25 -22.69
N ASN A 76 -5.33 13.16 -23.44
CA ASN A 76 -6.26 12.97 -24.54
C ASN A 76 -6.81 11.54 -24.50
N ARG A 77 -7.77 11.30 -23.61
CA ARG A 77 -8.39 9.99 -23.44
C ARG A 77 -9.15 9.58 -24.71
N LYS A 78 -8.98 8.33 -25.10
CA LYS A 78 -9.66 7.72 -26.25
C LYS A 78 -10.69 6.69 -25.84
N ALA A 79 -10.34 5.80 -24.92
CA ALA A 79 -11.21 4.70 -24.50
C ALA A 79 -11.01 4.39 -23.02
N THR A 80 -12.06 3.83 -22.41
CA THR A 80 -12.04 3.33 -21.02
C THR A 80 -12.73 1.96 -20.97
N THR A 81 -12.26 1.07 -20.10
CA THR A 81 -12.92 -0.18 -19.77
C THR A 81 -12.90 -0.42 -18.25
N SER A 82 -13.90 -1.11 -17.73
CA SER A 82 -13.89 -1.72 -16.38
C SER A 82 -13.82 -3.23 -16.43
N ASP A 83 -13.74 -3.82 -17.63
CA ASP A 83 -13.73 -5.26 -17.82
C ASP A 83 -12.39 -5.84 -17.37
N LYS A 84 -12.39 -6.41 -16.16
CA LYS A 84 -11.24 -7.08 -15.54
C LYS A 84 -11.37 -8.58 -15.77
N THR A 85 -10.48 -9.14 -16.58
CA THR A 85 -10.57 -10.56 -16.99
C THR A 85 -9.67 -11.48 -16.19
N ALA A 86 -8.67 -10.94 -15.48
CA ALA A 86 -7.81 -11.71 -14.59
C ALA A 86 -7.26 -10.86 -13.46
N ILE A 87 -7.09 -11.49 -12.29
CA ILE A 87 -6.40 -10.95 -11.14
C ILE A 87 -5.36 -11.99 -10.71
N ALA A 88 -4.13 -11.55 -10.47
CA ALA A 88 -3.07 -12.38 -9.89
C ALA A 88 -2.37 -11.61 -8.79
N VAL A 89 -1.91 -12.34 -7.78
CA VAL A 89 -1.10 -11.79 -6.68
C VAL A 89 0.18 -12.60 -6.57
N GLY A 90 1.22 -11.97 -6.01
CA GLY A 90 2.46 -12.67 -5.73
C GLY A 90 3.39 -11.86 -4.85
N LYS A 91 4.55 -12.46 -4.59
CA LYS A 91 5.55 -11.93 -3.67
C LYS A 91 6.94 -12.16 -4.24
N GLU A 92 7.78 -11.15 -4.08
CA GLU A 92 9.21 -11.17 -4.33
C GLU A 92 9.96 -10.86 -3.03
N SER A 93 11.28 -10.94 -3.02
CA SER A 93 12.08 -10.63 -1.81
C SER A 93 11.92 -9.19 -1.31
N ALA A 94 11.66 -8.25 -2.23
CA ALA A 94 11.61 -6.81 -1.97
C ALA A 94 10.20 -6.21 -1.92
N TYR A 95 9.19 -6.89 -2.45
CA TYR A 95 7.81 -6.38 -2.52
C TYR A 95 6.79 -7.49 -2.66
N ILE A 96 5.55 -7.18 -2.31
CA ILE A 96 4.37 -7.91 -2.77
C ILE A 96 3.77 -7.20 -3.99
N TRP A 97 3.12 -7.94 -4.87
CA TRP A 97 2.53 -7.38 -6.09
C TRP A 97 1.13 -7.92 -6.37
N LYS A 98 0.34 -7.09 -7.05
CA LYS A 98 -0.96 -7.46 -7.61
C LYS A 98 -1.02 -7.04 -9.07
N ARG A 99 -1.43 -7.97 -9.93
CA ARG A 99 -1.69 -7.75 -11.36
C ARG A 99 -3.18 -7.77 -11.63
N MET A 100 -3.64 -6.80 -12.40
CA MET A 100 -5.00 -6.77 -12.94
C MET A 100 -4.92 -6.65 -14.45
N THR A 101 -5.67 -7.51 -15.13
CA THR A 101 -5.79 -7.50 -16.58
C THR A 101 -7.10 -6.85 -16.97
N TYR A 102 -7.00 -5.75 -17.73
CA TYR A 102 -8.14 -5.03 -18.28
C TYR A 102 -8.24 -5.30 -19.78
N GLN A 103 -9.46 -5.60 -20.24
CA GLN A 103 -9.73 -5.91 -21.63
C GLN A 103 -10.69 -4.87 -22.24
N PHE A 104 -10.32 -4.34 -23.40
CA PHE A 104 -11.20 -3.47 -24.17
C PHE A 104 -11.98 -4.34 -25.17
N LYS A 105 -13.23 -3.96 -25.45
CA LYS A 105 -13.98 -4.60 -26.54
C LYS A 105 -13.20 -4.45 -27.85
N GLN A 106 -13.34 -5.42 -28.75
CA GLN A 106 -12.72 -5.41 -30.07
C GLN A 106 -12.96 -4.07 -30.78
N GLY A 107 -11.90 -3.46 -31.29
CA GLY A 107 -11.94 -2.17 -31.98
C GLY A 107 -12.19 -0.93 -31.12
N ALA A 108 -12.58 -1.07 -29.84
CA ALA A 108 -12.95 0.06 -28.98
C ALA A 108 -11.76 1.00 -28.70
N ALA A 109 -10.54 0.46 -28.69
CA ALA A 109 -9.30 1.23 -28.51
C ALA A 109 -8.47 1.31 -29.81
N SER A 110 -9.06 1.02 -30.96
CA SER A 110 -8.35 0.98 -32.26
C SER A 110 -7.71 2.32 -32.64
N GLY A 111 -6.56 2.27 -33.32
CA GLY A 111 -5.73 3.41 -33.72
C GLY A 111 -4.50 3.59 -32.82
N ASN A 112 -3.89 4.76 -32.92
CA ASN A 112 -2.66 5.09 -32.20
C ASN A 112 -2.95 5.47 -30.73
N LEU A 113 -2.13 4.96 -29.81
CA LEU A 113 -2.18 5.22 -28.38
C LEU A 113 -0.79 5.57 -27.85
N ALA A 114 -0.70 6.54 -26.94
CA ALA A 114 0.55 7.04 -26.36
C ALA A 114 0.53 7.14 -24.83
N GLU A 115 -0.63 6.97 -24.19
CA GLU A 115 -0.76 7.01 -22.73
C GLU A 115 -1.77 5.99 -22.20
N VAL A 116 -1.58 5.61 -20.94
CA VAL A 116 -2.43 4.67 -20.20
C VAL A 116 -2.60 5.16 -18.76
N GLY A 117 -3.75 4.87 -18.17
CA GLY A 117 -4.01 5.20 -16.77
C GLY A 117 -5.00 4.24 -16.12
N ILE A 118 -4.85 4.09 -14.81
CA ILE A 118 -5.79 3.36 -13.94
C ILE A 118 -6.41 4.37 -13.01
N GLY A 119 -7.72 4.30 -12.80
CA GLY A 119 -8.42 5.23 -11.94
C GLY A 119 -9.76 4.73 -11.46
N ALA A 120 -10.48 5.61 -10.77
CA ALA A 120 -11.65 5.22 -10.00
C ALA A 120 -13.00 5.35 -10.73
N ASN A 121 -13.03 5.98 -11.90
CA ASN A 121 -14.28 6.20 -12.62
C ASN A 121 -14.18 5.98 -14.14
N SER A 122 -15.35 5.75 -14.73
CA SER A 122 -15.50 5.48 -16.16
C SER A 122 -15.19 6.68 -17.05
N ASN A 123 -15.37 7.89 -16.52
CA ASN A 123 -15.08 9.13 -17.23
C ASN A 123 -13.59 9.49 -17.22
N GLY A 124 -12.70 8.60 -16.76
CA GLY A 124 -11.25 8.75 -16.84
C GLY A 124 -10.66 9.90 -16.01
N SER A 125 -11.43 10.42 -15.04
CA SER A 125 -10.91 11.30 -13.99
C SER A 125 -10.52 10.45 -12.76
N LEU A 126 -10.01 11.09 -11.69
CA LEU A 126 -9.59 10.39 -10.48
C LEU A 126 -8.58 9.25 -10.77
N LEU A 127 -7.54 9.56 -11.54
CA LEU A 127 -6.47 8.61 -11.84
C LEU A 127 -5.69 8.23 -10.59
N PHE A 128 -5.55 6.94 -10.33
CA PHE A 128 -4.62 6.36 -9.38
C PHE A 128 -3.19 6.35 -9.94
N SER A 129 -3.08 6.02 -11.23
CA SER A 129 -1.80 5.88 -11.92
C SER A 129 -1.90 6.35 -13.37
N ARG A 130 -0.80 6.92 -13.88
CA ARG A 130 -0.65 7.34 -15.27
C ARG A 130 0.74 7.00 -15.80
N ALA A 131 0.84 6.70 -17.09
CA ALA A 131 2.11 6.57 -17.79
C ALA A 131 1.98 6.99 -19.26
N LEU A 132 3.07 7.51 -19.82
CA LEU A 132 3.26 7.42 -21.26
C LEU A 132 3.68 6.00 -21.60
N ILE A 133 3.20 5.49 -22.73
CA ILE A 133 3.60 4.19 -23.26
C ILE A 133 5.06 4.30 -23.68
N LYS A 134 5.88 3.31 -23.32
CA LYS A 134 7.32 3.33 -23.57
C LYS A 134 7.77 2.12 -24.38
N ASP A 135 8.84 2.32 -25.15
CA ASP A 135 9.57 1.23 -25.80
C ASP A 135 10.46 0.46 -24.80
N THR A 136 11.21 -0.53 -25.29
CA THR A 136 12.10 -1.35 -24.47
C THR A 136 13.33 -0.59 -23.97
N GLN A 137 13.64 0.56 -24.56
CA GLN A 137 14.69 1.49 -24.12
C GLN A 137 14.17 2.52 -23.09
N GLY A 138 12.86 2.50 -22.79
CA GLY A 138 12.23 3.39 -21.82
C GLY A 138 11.83 4.76 -22.37
N ASN A 139 11.90 4.96 -23.70
CA ASN A 139 11.51 6.21 -24.36
C ASN A 139 10.00 6.23 -24.62
N PRO A 140 9.31 7.37 -24.44
CA PRO A 140 7.91 7.51 -24.83
C PRO A 140 7.70 7.15 -26.31
N THR A 141 6.71 6.30 -26.58
CA THR A 141 6.40 5.79 -27.90
C THR A 141 4.89 5.70 -28.11
N THR A 142 4.50 5.41 -29.35
CA THR A 142 3.11 5.16 -29.74
C THR A 142 2.97 3.72 -30.20
N ILE A 143 1.86 3.09 -29.79
CA ILE A 143 1.46 1.77 -30.25
C ILE A 143 0.21 1.88 -31.10
N THR A 144 0.01 0.93 -32.02
CA THR A 144 -1.18 0.87 -32.87
C THR A 144 -1.99 -0.39 -32.56
N VAL A 145 -3.28 -0.19 -32.28
CA VAL A 145 -4.28 -1.25 -32.14
C VAL A 145 -5.13 -1.29 -33.41
N LEU A 146 -5.32 -2.46 -34.01
CA LEU A 146 -6.12 -2.59 -35.23
C LEU A 146 -7.62 -2.67 -34.89
N PRO A 147 -8.52 -2.35 -35.84
CA PRO A 147 -9.97 -2.39 -35.60
C PRO A 147 -10.52 -3.77 -35.23
N ASP A 148 -9.85 -4.84 -35.68
CA ASP A 148 -10.22 -6.23 -35.42
C ASP A 148 -9.55 -6.80 -34.15
N GLU A 149 -8.75 -6.00 -33.46
CA GLU A 149 -8.05 -6.42 -32.25
C GLU A 149 -8.78 -6.04 -30.96
N VAL A 150 -8.56 -6.88 -29.96
CA VAL A 150 -8.81 -6.62 -28.56
C VAL A 150 -7.52 -6.09 -27.93
N LEU A 151 -7.61 -4.93 -27.26
CA LEU A 151 -6.52 -4.39 -26.44
C LEU A 151 -6.60 -4.98 -25.03
N GLN A 152 -5.46 -5.45 -24.53
CA GLN A 152 -5.29 -5.93 -23.17
C GLN A 152 -4.22 -5.09 -22.46
N VAL A 153 -4.57 -4.54 -21.30
CA VAL A 153 -3.64 -3.82 -20.43
C VAL A 153 -3.47 -4.62 -19.15
N VAL A 154 -2.24 -5.04 -18.86
CA VAL A 154 -1.89 -5.63 -17.57
C VAL A 154 -1.25 -4.53 -16.74
N TRP A 155 -1.88 -4.20 -15.60
CA TRP A 155 -1.32 -3.29 -14.62
C TRP A 155 -0.83 -4.05 -13.41
N GLU A 156 0.41 -3.82 -13.01
CA GLU A 156 0.99 -4.32 -11.77
C GLU A 156 1.17 -3.16 -10.78
N ILE A 157 0.61 -3.30 -9.58
CA ILE A 157 0.95 -2.47 -8.42
C ILE A 157 1.86 -3.28 -7.50
N ARG A 158 2.86 -2.59 -6.93
CA ARG A 158 3.84 -3.13 -6.00
C ARG A 158 3.80 -2.37 -4.70
N HIS A 159 3.84 -3.11 -3.60
CA HIS A 159 3.97 -2.57 -2.25
C HIS A 159 5.30 -3.11 -1.70
N TYR A 160 6.26 -2.21 -1.53
CA TYR A 160 7.62 -2.55 -1.15
C TYR A 160 7.74 -2.70 0.35
N PHE A 161 8.49 -3.74 0.73
CA PHE A 161 8.80 -4.01 2.12
C PHE A 161 9.66 -2.87 2.70
N PRO A 162 9.24 -2.25 3.82
CA PRO A 162 10.05 -1.25 4.49
C PRO A 162 11.35 -1.87 5.02
N ALA A 163 12.43 -1.11 4.91
CA ALA A 163 13.68 -1.47 5.58
C ALA A 163 13.53 -1.33 7.11
N PRO A 164 14.25 -2.14 7.90
CA PRO A 164 14.36 -1.90 9.34
C PRO A 164 14.85 -0.48 9.62
N SER A 165 14.32 0.13 10.67
CA SER A 165 14.66 1.49 11.08
C SER A 165 14.76 1.61 12.60
N GLN A 166 15.31 2.73 13.07
CA GLN A 166 15.45 3.02 14.48
C GLN A 166 15.14 4.50 14.73
N THR A 167 14.50 4.80 15.86
CA THR A 167 14.20 6.16 16.30
C THR A 167 14.25 6.27 17.81
N THR A 168 14.42 7.48 18.33
CA THR A 168 14.35 7.78 19.77
C THR A 168 12.98 8.39 20.10
N VAL A 169 12.28 7.78 21.05
CA VAL A 169 11.00 8.28 21.58
C VAL A 169 11.20 8.73 23.02
N THR A 170 11.07 10.05 23.25
CA THR A 170 11.04 10.61 24.60
C THR A 170 9.63 10.50 25.18
N ILE A 171 9.52 9.80 26.31
CA ILE A 171 8.29 9.57 27.05
C ILE A 171 8.32 10.41 28.33
N ALA A 172 7.29 11.24 28.53
CA ALA A 172 7.16 12.04 29.73
C ALA A 172 7.14 11.13 30.97
N GLY A 173 8.03 11.39 31.94
CA GLY A 173 8.17 10.60 33.15
C GLY A 173 8.99 9.30 33.03
N SER A 174 9.38 8.89 31.82
CA SER A 174 10.21 7.68 31.59
C SER A 174 11.54 7.96 30.88
N GLY A 175 11.68 9.12 30.22
CA GLY A 175 12.91 9.51 29.52
C GLY A 175 12.95 9.02 28.08
N ASP A 176 14.16 8.84 27.54
CA ASP A 176 14.38 8.43 26.16
C ASP A 176 14.41 6.91 26.00
N HIS A 177 13.72 6.42 24.98
CA HIS A 177 13.70 5.00 24.59
C HIS A 177 14.09 4.85 23.13
N GLN A 178 15.03 3.96 22.85
CA GLN A 178 15.38 3.55 21.50
C GLN A 178 14.33 2.55 21.02
N CYS A 179 13.75 2.84 19.86
CA CYS A 179 12.75 1.99 19.24
C CYS A 179 13.25 1.50 17.90
N HIS A 180 13.45 0.19 17.79
CA HIS A 180 13.83 -0.50 16.56
C HIS A 180 12.57 -1.05 15.90
N ILE A 181 12.37 -0.78 14.62
CA ILE A 181 11.14 -1.08 13.89
C ILE A 181 11.49 -1.92 12.67
N ALA A 182 10.79 -3.03 12.47
CA ALA A 182 10.97 -3.90 11.30
C ALA A 182 9.67 -4.60 10.90
N LEU A 183 9.69 -5.26 9.74
CA LEU A 183 8.62 -6.16 9.34
C LEU A 183 8.58 -7.41 10.22
N LEU A 184 7.39 -7.93 10.36
CA LEU A 184 7.07 -9.24 10.92
C LEU A 184 6.14 -9.95 9.94
N ASP A 185 6.13 -11.28 9.97
CA ASP A 185 5.27 -12.13 9.15
C ASP A 185 5.30 -11.82 7.64
N LYS A 186 6.48 -11.53 7.10
CA LYS A 186 6.72 -11.40 5.64
C LYS A 186 6.37 -12.66 4.86
N ASN A 187 6.29 -13.80 5.56
CA ASN A 187 5.89 -15.07 4.96
C ASN A 187 4.40 -15.14 4.67
N SER A 188 3.57 -14.40 5.41
CA SER A 188 2.18 -14.17 5.09
C SER A 188 2.04 -13.76 3.62
N THR A 189 1.40 -14.61 2.83
CA THR A 189 1.03 -14.33 1.43
C THR A 189 -0.23 -13.48 1.34
N VAL A 190 -0.68 -12.95 2.47
CA VAL A 190 -2.05 -12.51 2.65
C VAL A 190 -2.24 -11.10 2.10
N PHE A 191 -2.27 -11.01 0.77
CA PHE A 191 -3.44 -10.38 0.16
C PHE A 191 -4.61 -11.31 0.51
N HIS A 192 -5.49 -10.93 1.44
CA HIS A 192 -6.65 -11.77 1.72
C HIS A 192 -7.50 -11.90 0.43
N GLU A 193 -7.35 -13.02 -0.28
CA GLU A 193 -8.11 -13.37 -1.48
C GLU A 193 -9.61 -13.59 -1.21
N SER A 194 -9.99 -13.72 0.07
CA SER A 194 -11.30 -14.23 0.47
C SER A 194 -12.44 -13.21 0.55
N ASN A 195 -12.23 -11.96 0.14
CA ASN A 195 -13.32 -11.04 -0.13
C ASN A 195 -12.95 -10.13 -1.30
N SER A 196 -13.94 -9.77 -2.11
CA SER A 196 -13.86 -8.97 -3.35
C SER A 196 -13.25 -7.55 -3.20
N TYR A 197 -12.62 -7.25 -2.07
CA TYR A 197 -12.04 -5.96 -1.68
C TYR A 197 -10.65 -6.20 -1.05
N ASN A 198 -9.66 -6.33 -1.94
CA ASN A 198 -8.28 -6.73 -1.67
C ASN A 198 -7.42 -5.52 -1.26
N TYR A 199 -7.08 -5.42 0.03
CA TYR A 199 -6.49 -4.22 0.63
C TYR A 199 -4.96 -4.16 0.49
N ILE A 200 -4.45 -3.30 -0.42
CA ILE A 200 -3.14 -2.63 -0.22
C ILE A 200 -3.49 -1.32 0.46
N HIS A 201 -3.50 -1.30 1.79
CA HIS A 201 -3.92 -0.14 2.56
C HIS A 201 -2.80 0.26 3.50
N HIS A 202 -2.63 1.56 3.66
CA HIS A 202 -1.73 2.15 4.66
C HIS A 202 -2.56 2.77 5.78
N ASN A 203 -3.42 1.93 6.33
CA ASN A 203 -4.17 2.22 7.53
C ASN A 203 -3.65 1.33 8.65
N LEU A 204 -3.45 1.88 9.84
CA LEU A 204 -3.17 1.06 11.02
C LEU A 204 -4.45 0.32 11.43
N ARG A 205 -4.37 -1.00 11.63
CA ARG A 205 -5.45 -1.77 12.27
C ARG A 205 -5.81 -1.13 13.60
N SER A 206 -7.06 -1.18 14.06
CA SER A 206 -7.43 -0.66 15.38
C SER A 206 -6.87 -1.47 16.56
N TYR A 207 -5.87 -2.32 16.36
CA TYR A 207 -5.37 -3.29 17.34
C TYR A 207 -3.85 -3.31 17.36
N CYS A 208 -3.28 -3.24 18.56
CA CYS A 208 -1.84 -3.36 18.80
C CYS A 208 -1.61 -4.45 19.84
N ASN A 209 -0.63 -5.30 19.58
CA ASN A 209 -0.08 -6.22 20.57
C ASN A 209 1.01 -5.50 21.35
N VAL A 210 1.02 -5.66 22.67
CA VAL A 210 2.02 -5.09 23.57
C VAL A 210 2.73 -6.25 24.25
N TYR A 211 4.05 -6.16 24.40
CA TYR A 211 4.90 -7.25 24.86
C TYR A 211 5.86 -6.81 25.98
N SER A 212 6.18 -7.76 26.86
CA SER A 212 7.21 -7.68 27.90
C SER A 212 8.31 -8.71 27.64
N GLY A 213 9.53 -8.46 28.14
CA GLY A 213 10.63 -9.41 28.08
C GLY A 213 11.13 -9.71 26.66
N VAL A 214 10.99 -8.75 25.75
CA VAL A 214 11.53 -8.82 24.38
C VAL A 214 13.02 -8.48 24.44
N SER A 215 13.86 -9.33 23.85
CA SER A 215 15.32 -9.17 23.85
C SER A 215 15.89 -8.59 22.54
N GLY A 216 15.03 -8.37 21.54
CA GLY A 216 15.40 -7.81 20.25
C GLY A 216 14.34 -8.08 19.18
N LEU A 217 14.62 -7.62 17.95
CA LEU A 217 13.81 -7.94 16.78
C LEU A 217 13.97 -9.41 16.40
N VAL A 218 12.87 -10.05 15.99
CA VAL A 218 12.89 -11.41 15.42
C VAL A 218 13.02 -11.35 13.90
N PRO A 219 13.44 -12.43 13.22
CA PRO A 219 13.44 -12.47 11.75
C PRO A 219 12.06 -12.14 11.17
N GLU A 220 12.03 -11.39 10.06
CA GLU A 220 10.80 -10.98 9.36
C GLU A 220 9.94 -12.18 8.88
N THR A 221 10.50 -13.40 8.88
CA THR A 221 9.81 -14.64 8.52
C THR A 221 9.00 -15.26 9.66
N GLN A 222 9.17 -14.79 10.89
CA GLN A 222 8.40 -15.24 12.06
C GLN A 222 7.02 -14.56 12.09
N ASN A 223 6.04 -15.22 12.68
CA ASN A 223 4.67 -14.70 12.82
C ASN A 223 4.42 -14.03 14.19
N ASN A 224 5.37 -14.08 15.11
CA ASN A 224 5.25 -13.46 16.43
C ASN A 224 6.62 -13.02 16.99
N ILE A 225 6.59 -12.01 17.86
CA ILE A 225 7.76 -11.54 18.61
C ILE A 225 8.05 -12.54 19.75
N SER A 226 9.33 -12.78 20.07
CA SER A 226 9.71 -13.54 21.26
C SER A 226 9.56 -12.69 22.52
N HIS A 227 8.81 -13.17 23.51
CA HIS A 227 8.40 -12.40 24.69
C HIS A 227 8.16 -13.31 25.91
N THR A 228 8.08 -12.71 27.10
CA THR A 228 7.63 -13.41 28.32
C THR A 228 6.15 -13.22 28.58
N ASP A 229 5.63 -12.01 28.34
CA ASP A 229 4.22 -11.65 28.51
C ASP A 229 3.72 -10.84 27.33
N TYR A 230 2.42 -10.95 27.06
CA TYR A 230 1.76 -10.28 25.95
C TYR A 230 0.28 -10.05 26.28
N ASN A 231 -0.24 -8.90 25.86
CA ASN A 231 -1.67 -8.67 25.75
C ASN A 231 -1.94 -7.70 24.60
N GLY A 232 -3.09 -7.85 23.94
CA GLY A 232 -3.48 -6.97 22.85
C GLY A 232 -4.56 -5.97 23.26
N ILE A 233 -4.52 -4.80 22.65
CA ILE A 233 -5.37 -3.67 23.00
C ILE A 233 -5.82 -2.89 21.78
N TYR A 234 -7.00 -2.28 21.87
CA TYR A 234 -7.52 -1.40 20.84
C TYR A 234 -6.89 0.00 20.90
N MET A 235 -6.59 0.59 19.75
CA MET A 235 -6.10 1.97 19.63
C MET A 235 -7.25 2.97 19.48
N SER A 236 -7.08 4.20 19.96
CA SER A 236 -8.19 5.06 20.40
C SER A 236 -8.91 5.91 19.35
N ASP A 237 -8.53 5.90 18.07
CA ASP A 237 -9.05 6.89 17.10
C ASP A 237 -9.88 6.27 15.97
N PHE A 238 -11.20 6.27 16.09
CA PHE A 238 -12.10 6.04 14.95
C PHE A 238 -13.08 7.22 14.85
N PRO A 239 -13.18 7.94 13.71
CA PRO A 239 -12.57 7.69 12.40
C PRO A 239 -11.15 8.28 12.21
N LEU A 240 -10.47 7.85 11.15
CA LEU A 240 -9.14 8.32 10.74
C LEU A 240 -9.11 9.83 10.45
N ASN A 241 -8.20 10.56 11.09
CA ASN A 241 -7.82 11.90 10.67
C ASN A 241 -6.76 11.80 9.55
N TYR A 242 -7.18 11.60 8.31
CA TYR A 242 -6.30 11.72 7.15
C TYR A 242 -6.44 13.10 6.50
N THR A 243 -5.31 13.75 6.21
CA THR A 243 -5.27 14.98 5.43
C THR A 243 -4.73 14.64 4.04
N SER A 244 -5.49 14.95 2.98
CA SER A 244 -5.01 14.74 1.60
C SER A 244 -3.66 15.41 1.37
N GLY A 245 -2.75 14.69 0.72
CA GLY A 245 -1.36 15.07 0.50
C GLY A 245 -0.41 14.78 1.66
N SER A 246 -0.90 14.34 2.83
CA SER A 246 -0.02 14.03 3.97
C SER A 246 0.78 12.75 3.76
N PHE A 247 0.23 11.81 2.97
CA PHE A 247 0.71 10.43 2.79
C PHE A 247 1.15 9.75 4.10
N LYS A 248 0.41 10.08 5.16
CA LYS A 248 0.66 9.66 6.53
C LYS A 248 -0.66 9.49 7.28
N THR A 249 -0.78 8.40 8.01
CA THR A 249 -1.80 8.20 9.04
C THR A 249 -1.15 8.07 10.40
N THR A 250 -1.87 8.48 11.44
CA THR A 250 -1.43 8.33 12.83
C THR A 250 -2.54 7.71 13.66
N ARG A 251 -2.16 6.93 14.68
CA ARG A 251 -3.07 6.45 15.72
C ARG A 251 -2.43 6.59 17.09
N THR A 252 -3.26 6.85 18.09
CA THR A 252 -2.83 6.86 19.47
C THR A 252 -3.08 5.48 20.11
N LEU A 253 -2.01 4.88 20.62
CA LEU A 253 -2.05 3.73 21.51
C LEU A 253 -2.13 4.25 22.94
N ILE A 254 -3.23 3.94 23.63
CA ILE A 254 -3.42 4.28 25.03
C ILE A 254 -3.35 3.00 25.84
N LEU A 255 -2.38 2.88 26.73
CA LEU A 255 -2.30 1.79 27.71
C LEU A 255 -2.86 2.30 29.05
N PRO A 256 -4.03 1.81 29.48
CA PRO A 256 -4.74 2.31 30.66
C PRO A 256 -3.91 2.23 31.94
N VAL A 257 -4.36 2.96 32.95
CA VAL A 257 -3.98 2.71 34.35
C VAL A 257 -4.28 1.24 34.71
N ASP A 258 -3.55 0.69 35.68
CA ASP A 258 -3.69 -0.69 36.17
C ASP A 258 -3.45 -1.82 35.15
N GLN A 259 -3.05 -1.50 33.90
CA GLN A 259 -2.71 -2.49 32.88
C GLN A 259 -1.29 -2.31 32.34
N PHE A 260 -0.71 -3.42 31.85
CA PHE A 260 0.65 -3.46 31.27
C PHE A 260 1.74 -3.00 32.26
N ASN A 261 1.51 -3.18 33.57
CA ASN A 261 2.46 -2.88 34.65
C ASN A 261 3.37 -4.09 34.91
N TRP A 262 4.05 -4.56 33.86
CA TRP A 262 4.86 -5.76 33.95
C TRP A 262 6.19 -5.49 34.67
N PRO A 263 6.70 -6.45 35.47
CA PRO A 263 7.98 -6.28 36.18
C PRO A 263 9.18 -6.00 35.26
N ALA A 264 9.16 -6.56 34.04
CA ALA A 264 10.20 -6.33 33.03
C ALA A 264 9.90 -5.15 32.08
N GLY A 265 8.81 -4.41 32.33
CA GLY A 265 8.39 -3.26 31.53
C GLY A 265 7.81 -3.63 30.16
N ILE A 266 7.38 -2.61 29.43
CA ILE A 266 6.92 -2.75 28.04
C ILE A 266 8.15 -2.63 27.13
N SER A 267 8.51 -3.73 26.48
CA SER A 267 9.73 -3.84 25.67
C SER A 267 9.45 -4.09 24.19
N GLY A 268 8.19 -4.26 23.79
CA GLY A 268 7.85 -4.41 22.38
C GLY A 268 6.39 -4.18 22.03
N LEU A 269 6.17 -3.94 20.73
CA LEU A 269 4.84 -3.75 20.13
C LEU A 269 4.76 -4.52 18.81
N SER A 270 3.57 -4.97 18.42
CA SER A 270 3.30 -5.34 17.03
C SER A 270 1.95 -4.83 16.57
N PHE A 271 1.89 -4.39 15.32
CA PHE A 271 0.69 -3.81 14.72
C PHE A 271 0.64 -4.13 13.23
N ASN A 272 -0.56 -4.10 12.66
CA ASN A 272 -0.79 -4.45 11.26
C ASN A 272 -1.28 -3.26 10.46
N GLU A 273 -0.96 -3.22 9.17
CA GLU A 273 -1.55 -2.31 8.20
C GLU A 273 -2.91 -2.84 7.70
N SER A 274 -4.00 -2.68 8.47
CA SER A 274 -5.31 -3.18 8.04
C SER A 274 -6.44 -2.15 8.06
N ASN A 275 -7.47 -2.43 7.26
CA ASN A 275 -8.71 -1.69 7.27
C ASN A 275 -9.69 -2.33 8.28
N GLY A 276 -9.83 -1.74 9.46
CA GLY A 276 -10.83 -2.16 10.46
C GLY A 276 -10.44 -3.41 11.27
N THR A 277 -11.37 -4.34 11.47
CA THR A 277 -11.22 -5.50 12.37
C THR A 277 -10.57 -6.71 11.71
N SER A 278 -10.57 -6.80 10.39
CA SER A 278 -9.95 -7.90 9.64
C SER A 278 -8.43 -7.75 9.60
N ALA A 279 -7.72 -8.89 9.66
CA ALA A 279 -6.29 -8.93 9.36
C ALA A 279 -6.06 -8.54 7.89
N GLY A 280 -4.90 -7.96 7.57
CA GLY A 280 -4.51 -7.54 6.23
C GLY A 280 -3.27 -6.64 6.30
N GLY A 281 -2.50 -6.60 5.21
CA GLY A 281 -1.32 -5.75 5.03
C GLY A 281 -0.06 -6.20 5.77
N PHE A 282 0.94 -5.32 5.84
CA PHE A 282 2.20 -5.60 6.53
C PHE A 282 2.02 -5.62 8.05
N GLN A 283 2.61 -6.63 8.69
CA GLN A 283 2.78 -6.63 10.12
C GLN A 283 4.14 -6.00 10.47
N HIS A 284 4.13 -5.15 11.48
CA HIS A 284 5.31 -4.48 12.00
C HIS A 284 5.57 -4.95 13.42
N GLN A 285 6.85 -5.05 13.76
CA GLN A 285 7.34 -5.27 15.12
C GLN A 285 8.15 -4.05 15.56
N VAL A 286 8.07 -3.75 16.85
CA VAL A 286 8.88 -2.74 17.52
C VAL A 286 9.55 -3.39 18.72
N TYR A 287 10.87 -3.20 18.83
CA TYR A 287 11.64 -3.48 20.03
C TYR A 287 12.01 -2.15 20.71
N ILE A 288 11.81 -2.06 22.02
CA ILE A 288 11.97 -0.82 22.81
C ILE A 288 13.03 -1.05 23.90
N ASP A 289 14.07 -0.20 23.90
CA ASP A 289 15.22 -0.29 24.82
C ASP A 289 15.62 1.09 25.36
N PRO A 290 15.68 1.30 26.70
CA PRO A 290 15.25 0.37 27.73
C PRO A 290 13.73 0.11 27.68
N PRO A 291 13.21 -0.94 28.33
CA PRO A 291 11.77 -1.14 28.48
C PRO A 291 11.09 0.04 29.18
N ILE A 292 9.84 0.33 28.82
CA ILE A 292 9.04 1.40 29.44
C ILE A 292 8.43 0.85 30.73
N MET A 293 8.80 1.44 31.86
CA MET A 293 8.24 1.07 33.15
C MET A 293 6.97 1.88 33.44
N LYS A 294 5.89 1.19 33.81
CA LYS A 294 4.63 1.80 34.26
C LYS A 294 4.32 1.39 35.69
N THR A 295 3.78 2.32 36.46
CA THR A 295 3.09 2.02 37.72
C THR A 295 1.57 1.92 37.49
N PRO A 296 0.82 1.30 38.41
CA PRO A 296 -0.65 1.21 38.32
C PRO A 296 -1.36 2.56 38.14
N GLU A 297 -0.77 3.65 38.64
CA GLU A 297 -1.34 5.01 38.57
C GLU A 297 -1.05 5.72 37.24
N GLN A 298 -0.22 5.14 36.38
CA GLN A 298 0.25 5.78 35.14
C GLN A 298 -0.50 5.26 33.91
N GLN A 299 -0.91 6.19 33.05
CA GLN A 299 -1.34 5.91 31.70
C GLN A 299 -0.19 6.18 30.72
N LEU A 300 0.06 5.26 29.78
CA LEU A 300 0.99 5.49 28.69
C LEU A 300 0.21 5.85 27.42
N SER A 301 0.66 6.88 26.72
CA SER A 301 0.14 7.27 25.41
C SER A 301 1.29 7.32 24.41
N LEU A 302 1.18 6.54 23.33
CA LEU A 302 2.15 6.52 22.23
C LEU A 302 1.45 6.84 20.92
N THR A 303 2.07 7.67 20.08
CA THR A 303 1.58 7.91 18.71
C THR A 303 2.33 6.99 17.74
N LEU A 304 1.59 6.10 17.09
CA LEU A 304 2.06 5.31 15.96
C LEU A 304 1.77 6.06 14.67
N ALA A 305 2.72 6.06 13.75
CA ALA A 305 2.64 6.74 12.47
C ALA A 305 3.03 5.80 11.34
N LEU A 306 2.14 5.68 10.36
CA LEU A 306 2.37 4.94 9.13
C LEU A 306 2.49 5.94 7.98
N ASN A 307 3.64 5.92 7.32
CA ASN A 307 3.94 6.79 6.19
C ASN A 307 4.12 5.92 4.94
N TRP A 308 3.73 6.47 3.79
CA TRP A 308 3.98 5.82 2.50
C TRP A 308 4.49 6.82 1.47
N ALA A 309 5.35 6.34 0.59
CA ALA A 309 5.96 7.11 -0.47
C ALA A 309 5.86 6.37 -1.81
N ARG A 310 6.27 7.04 -2.88
CA ARG A 310 6.46 6.39 -4.17
C ARG A 310 7.83 5.69 -4.17
N ALA A 311 7.92 4.54 -4.82
CA ALA A 311 9.16 3.83 -5.10
C ALA A 311 9.90 4.43 -6.30
#